data_AF-A0AAW2XZR8-F1
#
_entry.id   AF-A0AAW2XZR8-F1
#
_cell.length_a   1.000
_cell.length_b   1.000
_cell.length_c   1.000
_cell.angle_alpha   90.00
_cell.angle_beta   90.00
_cell.angle_gamma   90.00
#
_symmetry.space_group_name_H-M   'P 1'
#
loop_
_entity.id
_entity.type
_entity.pdbx_description
1 polymer ?
#
loop_
_entity_poly.entity_id
_entity_poly.type
_entity_poly.pdbx_seq_one_letter_code
_entity_poly.pdbx_strand_id
1 'polypeptide(L)' 'MSRNSLTMIMETNKFNRTNYNDWLRNLRIVLDFENQGYVLDKLLPMALLEGSSPEELKGLQAGRPGK' A
#
# COMPACT_ATOMS: atom_id res chain seq x y z
N MET A 1 -11.61 -19.52 7.40
CA MET A 1 -10.53 -18.51 7.34
C MET A 1 -9.55 -18.81 8.46
N SER A 2 -8.41 -19.42 8.14
CA SER A 2 -7.34 -19.68 9.11
C SER A 2 -6.84 -18.33 9.64
N ARG A 3 -7.12 -18.02 10.91
CA ARG A 3 -6.49 -16.88 11.60
C ARG A 3 -5.00 -17.19 11.76
N ASN A 4 -4.21 -16.80 10.77
CA ASN A 4 -2.77 -16.76 10.94
C ASN A 4 -2.42 -15.53 11.78
N SER A 5 -1.36 -15.61 12.58
CA SER A 5 -0.92 -14.51 13.46
C SER A 5 -0.68 -13.20 12.69
N LEU A 6 -0.37 -13.30 11.39
CA LEU A 6 -0.16 -12.17 10.49
C LEU A 6 -1.44 -11.39 10.16
N THR A 7 -2.56 -12.06 9.92
CA THR A 7 -3.86 -11.39 9.78
C THR A 7 -4.31 -10.76 11.09
N MET A 8 -3.98 -11.37 12.23
CA MET A 8 -4.27 -10.78 13.54
C MET A 8 -3.50 -9.47 13.76
N ILE A 9 -2.24 -9.37 13.31
CA ILE A 9 -1.43 -8.14 13.39
C ILE A 9 -2.11 -7.00 12.61
N MET A 10 -2.61 -7.26 11.39
CA MET A 10 -3.34 -6.26 10.62
C MET A 10 -4.63 -5.81 11.31
N GLU A 11 -5.37 -6.74 11.92
CA GLU A 11 -6.60 -6.40 12.64
C GLU A 11 -6.33 -5.55 13.89
N THR A 12 -5.23 -5.82 14.63
CA THR A 12 -4.83 -5.02 15.79
C THR A 12 -4.23 -3.66 15.42
N ASN A 13 -3.63 -3.54 14.24
CA ASN A 13 -2.98 -2.32 13.76
C ASN A 13 -3.67 -1.82 12.47
N LYS A 14 -5.00 -1.74 12.51
CA LYS A 14 -5.79 -1.22 11.40
C LYS A 14 -5.33 0.19 11.04
N PHE A 15 -5.41 0.49 9.76
CA PHE A 15 -5.06 1.81 9.26
C PHE A 15 -5.87 2.88 9.98
N ASN A 16 -5.16 3.86 10.53
CA ASN A 16 -5.68 5.09 11.06
C ASN A 16 -4.83 6.26 10.53
N ARG A 17 -5.29 7.50 10.71
CA ARG A 17 -4.59 8.67 10.16
C ARG A 17 -3.18 8.89 10.72
N THR A 18 -2.86 8.38 11.90
CA THR A 18 -1.61 8.64 12.62
C THR A 18 -0.61 7.47 12.54
N ASN A 19 -1.03 6.25 12.21
CA ASN A 19 -0.20 5.05 12.20
C ASN A 19 0.21 4.57 10.80
N TYR A 20 0.17 5.44 9.79
CA TYR A 20 0.45 5.05 8.39
C TYR A 20 1.72 4.21 8.24
N ASN A 21 2.83 4.62 8.89
CA ASN A 21 4.10 3.90 8.80
C ASN A 21 4.04 2.50 9.42
N ASP A 22 3.42 2.36 10.60
CA ASP A 22 3.26 1.07 11.28
C ASP A 22 2.33 0.15 10.50
N TRP A 23 1.22 0.69 10.00
CA TRP A 23 0.28 -0.02 9.14
C TRP A 23 0.96 -0.50 7.85
N LEU A 24 1.69 0.38 7.15
CA LEU A 24 2.36 0.03 5.90
C LEU A 24 3.45 -1.02 6.12
N ARG A 25 4.19 -0.94 7.22
CA ARG A 25 5.19 -1.95 7.60
C ARG A 25 4.54 -3.30 7.86
N ASN A 26 3.44 -3.34 8.63
CA ASN A 26 2.71 -4.57 8.92
C ASN A 26 2.11 -5.17 7.64
N LEU A 27 1.55 -4.34 6.76
CA LEU A 27 1.05 -4.75 5.46
C LEU A 27 2.15 -5.37 4.59
N ARG A 28 3.34 -4.75 4.55
CA ARG A 28 4.47 -5.26 3.77
C ARG A 28 4.92 -6.64 4.26
N ILE A 29 4.99 -6.85 5.58
CA ILE A 29 5.32 -8.16 6.17
C ILE A 29 4.33 -9.25 5.74
N VAL A 30 3.03 -8.94 5.76
CA VAL A 30 1.97 -9.88 5.36
C VAL A 30 2.08 -10.19 3.87
N LEU A 31 2.24 -9.17 3.03
CA LEU A 31 2.37 -9.34 1.59
C LEU A 31 3.64 -10.11 1.21
N ASP A 32 4.79 -9.83 1.83
CA ASP A 32 6.02 -10.58 1.59
C ASP A 32 5.87 -12.05 2.01
N PHE A 33 5.18 -12.32 3.12
CA PHE A 33 4.87 -13.69 3.54
C PHE A 33 3.99 -14.44 2.54
N GLU A 34 3.03 -13.76 1.92
CA GLU A 34 2.18 -14.32 0.86
C GLU A 34 2.81 -14.25 -0.55
N ASN A 35 4.07 -13.80 -0.65
CA ASN A 35 4.78 -13.56 -1.92
C ASN A 35 4.01 -12.59 -2.87
N GLN A 36 3.30 -11.63 -2.29
CA GLN A 36 2.48 -10.60 -2.96
C GLN A 36 3.04 -9.17 -2.78
N GLY A 37 4.29 -9.01 -2.29
CA GLY A 37 4.90 -7.68 -2.07
C GLY A 37 4.84 -6.75 -3.29
N TYR A 38 4.86 -7.31 -4.50
CA TYR A 38 4.74 -6.60 -5.77
C TYR A 38 3.48 -5.73 -5.90
N VAL A 39 2.44 -5.97 -5.11
CA VAL A 39 1.21 -5.17 -5.10
C VAL A 39 1.49 -3.72 -4.67
N LEU A 40 2.48 -3.50 -3.79
CA LEU A 40 2.87 -2.16 -3.36
C LEU A 40 3.72 -1.43 -4.41
N ASP A 41 4.48 -2.16 -5.22
CA ASP A 41 5.30 -1.62 -6.29
C ASP A 41 4.53 -1.41 -7.61
N LYS A 42 3.35 -2.03 -7.75
CA LYS A 42 2.49 -1.81 -8.91
C LYS A 42 1.97 -0.38 -8.90
N LEU A 43 2.19 0.30 -10.02
CA LEU A 43 1.53 1.57 -10.31
C LEU A 43 0.03 1.39 -10.17
N LEU A 44 -0.61 2.36 -9.51
CA LEU A 44 -2.06 2.42 -9.40
C LEU A 44 -2.67 2.28 -10.81
N PRO A 45 -3.62 1.35 -11.01
CA PRO A 45 -4.33 1.21 -12.27
C PRO A 45 -4.81 2.57 -12.74
N MET A 46 -4.63 2.87 -14.02
CA MET A 46 -5.05 4.14 -14.63
C MET A 46 -6.55 4.42 -14.39
N ALA A 47 -7.35 3.37 -14.21
CA ALA A 47 -8.76 3.44 -13.82
C ALA A 47 -9.01 4.07 -12.43
N LEU A 48 -8.09 3.94 -11.46
CA LEU A 48 -8.16 4.67 -10.18
C LEU A 48 -7.75 6.13 -10.33
N LEU A 49 -6.95 6.43 -11.35
CA LEU A 49 -6.48 7.79 -11.65
C LEU A 49 -7.56 8.61 -12.37
N GLU A 50 -8.50 7.97 -13.07
CA GLU A 50 -9.57 8.64 -13.83
C GLU A 50 -10.53 9.46 -12.94
N GLY A 51 -10.65 9.09 -11.65
CA GLY A 51 -11.38 9.85 -10.64
C GLY A 51 -10.51 10.67 -9.68
N SER A 52 -9.19 10.66 -9.86
CA SER A 52 -8.25 11.34 -8.96
C SER A 52 -8.02 12.79 -9.39
N SER A 53 -7.95 13.69 -8.40
CA SER A 53 -7.66 15.11 -8.64
C SER A 53 -6.30 15.27 -9.37
N PRO A 54 -6.15 16.28 -10.25
CA PRO A 54 -4.88 16.60 -10.90
C PRO A 54 -3.69 16.78 -9.94
N GLU A 55 -3.94 17.13 -8.66
CA GLU A 55 -2.91 17.23 -7.62
C GLU A 55 -2.37 15.86 -7.18
N GLU A 56 -3.24 14.86 -7.01
CA GLU A 56 -2.89 13.48 -6.67
C GLU A 56 -2.12 12.82 -7.84
N LEU A 57 -2.52 13.14 -9.07
CA LEU A 57 -1.86 12.70 -10.31
C LEU A 57 -0.46 13.29 -10.50
N LYS A 58 -0.19 14.49 -9.97
CA LYS A 58 1.15 15.10 -10.00
C LYS A 58 2.12 14.39 -9.05
N GLY A 59 1.66 13.97 -7.87
CA GLY A 59 2.48 13.22 -6.90
C GLY A 59 3.00 11.89 -7.45
N LEU A 60 2.20 11.22 -8.29
CA LEU A 60 2.56 9.93 -8.91
C LEU A 60 3.54 10.07 -10.09
N GLN A 61 3.51 11.20 -10.81
CA GLN A 61 4.37 11.44 -11.98
C GLN A 61 5.73 12.08 -11.62
N ALA A 62 5.81 12.78 -10.49
CA ALA A 62 7.03 13.47 -10.04
C ALA A 62 8.14 12.54 -9.49
N GLY A 63 7.86 11.24 -9.32
CA GLY A 63 8.78 10.26 -8.74
C GLY A 63 9.77 9.58 -9.71
N ARG A 64 9.83 9.95 -11.00
CA ARG A 64 10.91 9.50 -11.89
C ARG A 64 12.05 10.53 -11.91
N PRO A 65 13.15 10.35 -11.15
CA PRO A 65 14.42 10.87 -11.61
C PRO A 65 14.79 10.12 -12.90
N GLY A 66 15.05 10.89 -13.95
CA GLY A 66 15.60 10.40 -15.19
C GLY A 66 16.90 9.63 -14.95
N LYS A 67 17.13 8.65 -15.83
CA LYS A 67 18.45 8.04 -16.04
C LYS A 67 19.54 9.09 -16.21
#